data_AF-A0A2I9LPY7-F1
#
_entry.id   AF-A0A2I9LPY7-F1
#
_cell.length_a   1.000
_cell.length_b   1.000
_cell.length_c   1.000
_cell.angle_alpha   90.00
_cell.angle_beta   90.00
_cell.angle_gamma   90.00
#
_symmetry.space_group_name_H-M   'P 1'
#
loop_
_entity.id
_entity.type
_entity.pdbx_description
1 polymer ?
#
loop_
_entity_poly.entity_id
_entity_poly.type
_entity_poly.pdbx_seq_one_letter_code
_entity_poly.pdbx_strand_id
1 'polypeptide(L)'
;MKTMLIAFLMGLFVSNALSDHLELCDFSTEAQNAYWDCVESKLTEDQITTTSSFLTCVNKDSATELINYFCNMNHDETDHFQPIFSKCLKSFPANFDTADEECLKKASK
;
A
#
# COMPACT_ATOMS: atom_id res chain seq x y z
N MET A 1 20.42 20.89 -7.23
CA MET A 1 19.36 20.06 -7.83
C MET A 1 19.99 18.74 -8.24
N LYS A 2 19.78 17.67 -7.46
CA LYS A 2 20.27 16.32 -7.78
C LYS A 2 19.06 15.47 -8.13
N THR A 3 18.82 15.32 -9.41
CA THR A 3 17.88 14.38 -10.02
C THR A 3 18.50 12.98 -10.07
N MET A 4 17.60 11.98 -10.04
CA MET A 4 17.78 10.60 -10.48
C MET A 4 18.54 9.65 -9.56
N LEU A 5 17.77 8.90 -8.78
CA LEU A 5 17.94 7.46 -8.60
C LEU A 5 16.61 6.77 -8.94
N ILE A 6 16.31 6.72 -10.25
CA ILE A 6 15.35 5.78 -10.82
C ILE A 6 16.19 4.76 -11.57
N ALA A 7 16.53 3.65 -10.94
CA ALA A 7 16.90 2.41 -11.60
C ALA A 7 16.97 1.28 -10.56
N PHE A 8 16.43 0.13 -10.93
CA PHE A 8 16.39 -1.13 -10.18
C PHE A 8 15.43 -1.15 -9.00
N LEU A 9 14.25 -1.72 -9.26
CA LEU A 9 13.54 -2.69 -8.39
C LEU A 9 12.17 -3.11 -8.99
N MET A 10 11.92 -2.91 -10.30
CA MET A 10 10.70 -3.40 -10.98
C MET A 10 10.57 -4.94 -11.09
N GLY A 11 11.40 -5.71 -10.38
CA GLY A 11 11.31 -7.18 -10.31
C GLY A 11 11.21 -7.75 -8.89
N LEU A 12 11.18 -6.92 -7.84
CA LEU A 12 11.18 -7.37 -6.43
C LEU A 12 10.09 -6.71 -5.57
N PHE A 13 9.39 -5.69 -6.06
CA PHE A 13 8.36 -5.00 -5.26
C PHE A 13 7.03 -5.75 -5.11
N VAL A 14 6.73 -6.74 -5.96
CA VAL A 14 5.53 -7.56 -5.73
C VAL A 14 5.78 -8.58 -4.61
N SER A 15 7.03 -9.03 -4.43
CA SER A 15 7.39 -10.01 -3.41
C SER A 15 7.68 -9.36 -2.05
N ASN A 16 8.33 -8.19 -2.03
CA ASN A 16 8.73 -7.54 -0.77
C ASN A 16 7.64 -6.63 -0.18
N ALA A 17 6.74 -6.06 -0.99
CA ALA A 17 5.55 -5.41 -0.43
C ALA A 17 4.73 -6.45 0.34
N LEU A 18 4.44 -7.62 -0.28
CA LEU A 18 3.71 -8.71 0.38
C LEU A 18 4.39 -9.29 1.63
N SER A 19 5.72 -9.27 1.72
CA SER A 19 6.43 -9.91 2.83
C SER A 19 6.41 -9.09 4.12
N ASP A 20 6.37 -7.74 4.02
CA ASP A 20 6.20 -6.85 5.17
C ASP A 20 4.71 -6.63 5.52
N HIS A 21 3.76 -7.15 4.71
CA HIS A 21 2.32 -7.05 4.95
C HIS A 21 1.77 -8.07 5.97
N LEU A 22 2.57 -9.07 6.37
CA LEU A 22 2.12 -10.14 7.27
C LEU A 22 1.60 -9.61 8.63
N GLU A 23 2.23 -8.57 9.20
CA GLU A 23 1.79 -8.03 10.49
C GLU A 23 0.44 -7.31 10.42
N LEU A 24 0.16 -6.60 9.32
CA LEU A 24 -1.13 -5.93 9.13
C LEU A 24 -2.26 -6.91 8.80
N CYS A 25 -1.93 -8.08 8.25
CA CYS A 25 -2.92 -9.13 8.01
C CYS A 25 -3.46 -9.78 9.30
N ASP A 26 -2.68 -9.73 10.38
CA ASP A 26 -3.10 -10.21 11.70
C ASP A 26 -3.93 -9.17 12.49
N PHE A 27 -3.96 -7.92 12.03
CA PHE A 27 -4.71 -6.85 12.68
C PHE A 27 -6.20 -6.93 12.35
N SER A 28 -7.06 -6.53 13.29
CA SER A 28 -8.48 -6.32 13.00
C SER A 28 -8.66 -5.17 12.01
N THR A 29 -9.80 -5.12 11.32
CA THR A 29 -10.12 -4.00 10.40
C THR A 29 -10.03 -2.64 11.11
N GLU A 30 -10.43 -2.55 12.39
CA GLU A 30 -10.29 -1.32 13.17
C GLU A 30 -8.83 -0.93 13.39
N ALA A 31 -7.96 -1.89 13.71
CA ALA A 31 -6.53 -1.64 13.88
C ALA A 31 -5.85 -1.26 12.55
N GLN A 32 -6.24 -1.89 11.43
CA GLN A 32 -5.77 -1.52 10.09
C GLN A 32 -6.21 -0.09 9.72
N ASN A 33 -7.44 0.30 10.04
CA ASN A 33 -7.90 1.68 9.85
C ASN A 33 -7.12 2.66 10.73
N ALA A 34 -6.93 2.36 12.01
CA ALA A 34 -6.15 3.20 12.92
C ALA A 34 -4.68 3.35 12.47
N TYR A 35 -4.11 2.29 11.90
CA TYR A 35 -2.81 2.32 11.26
C TYR A 35 -2.81 3.27 10.05
N TRP A 36 -3.77 3.10 9.14
CA TRP A 36 -3.85 3.91 7.94
C TRP A 36 -4.10 5.39 8.25
N ASP A 37 -4.98 5.71 9.18
CA ASP A 37 -5.22 7.09 9.65
C ASP A 37 -3.93 7.74 10.19
N CYS A 38 -3.09 6.95 10.87
CA CYS A 38 -1.80 7.42 11.35
C CYS A 38 -0.83 7.71 10.19
N VAL A 39 -0.73 6.81 9.21
CA VAL A 39 0.11 6.99 8.03
C VAL A 39 -0.37 8.20 7.22
N GLU A 40 -1.67 8.28 6.95
CA GLU A 40 -2.28 9.37 6.17
C GLU A 40 -2.07 10.73 6.83
N SER A 41 -2.10 10.81 8.17
CA SER A 41 -1.82 12.07 8.90
C SER A 41 -0.40 12.63 8.70
N LYS A 42 0.53 11.79 8.23
CA LYS A 42 1.93 12.15 7.93
C LYS A 42 2.14 12.50 6.45
N LEU A 43 1.14 12.30 5.60
CA LEU A 43 1.22 12.59 4.17
C LEU A 43 0.90 14.06 3.86
N THR A 44 1.50 14.55 2.79
CA THR A 44 1.12 15.83 2.18
C THR A 44 -0.19 15.70 1.39
N GLU A 45 -0.86 16.83 1.11
CA GLU A 45 -2.09 16.83 0.29
C GLU A 45 -1.89 16.20 -1.10
N ASP A 46 -0.73 16.44 -1.73
CA ASP A 46 -0.38 15.84 -3.02
C ASP A 46 -0.21 14.32 -2.91
N GLN A 47 0.38 13.83 -1.82
CA GLN A 47 0.52 12.40 -1.56
C GLN A 47 -0.84 11.76 -1.28
N ILE A 48 -1.71 12.40 -0.50
CA ILE A 48 -3.08 11.93 -0.25
C ILE A 48 -3.85 11.83 -1.57
N THR A 49 -3.78 12.86 -2.41
CA THR A 49 -4.46 12.89 -3.71
C THR A 49 -3.93 11.80 -4.65
N THR A 50 -2.62 11.60 -4.67
CA THR A 50 -1.98 10.54 -5.48
C THR A 50 -2.41 9.15 -5.00
N THR A 51 -2.44 8.93 -3.67
CA THR A 51 -2.89 7.67 -3.08
C THR A 51 -4.36 7.40 -3.37
N SER A 52 -5.24 8.39 -3.24
CA SER A 52 -6.65 8.26 -3.60
C SER A 52 -6.85 7.92 -5.09
N SER A 53 -6.07 8.56 -5.97
CA SER A 53 -6.10 8.27 -7.42
C SER A 53 -5.61 6.86 -7.73
N PHE A 54 -4.59 6.40 -7.01
CA PHE A 54 -4.09 5.03 -7.11
C PHE A 54 -5.15 4.00 -6.66
N LEU A 55 -5.78 4.21 -5.50
CA LEU A 55 -6.82 3.31 -4.95
C LEU A 55 -8.00 3.20 -5.92
N THR A 56 -8.44 4.34 -6.46
CA THR A 56 -9.48 4.39 -7.50
C THR A 56 -9.06 3.58 -8.73
N CYS A 57 -7.80 3.72 -9.18
CA CYS A 57 -7.30 2.98 -10.34
C CYS A 57 -7.30 1.46 -10.15
N VAL A 58 -6.94 0.98 -8.96
CA VAL A 58 -6.97 -0.46 -8.61
C VAL A 58 -8.36 -0.92 -8.15
N ASN A 59 -9.38 -0.07 -8.27
CA ASN A 59 -10.76 -0.35 -7.87
C ASN A 59 -10.86 -0.77 -6.40
N LYS A 60 -10.39 0.11 -5.52
CA LYS A 60 -10.47 0.02 -4.06
C LYS A 60 -10.94 1.36 -3.50
N ASP A 61 -11.84 1.31 -2.52
CA ASP A 61 -12.41 2.48 -1.87
C ASP A 61 -11.48 3.02 -0.76
N SER A 62 -10.59 2.18 -0.24
CA SER A 62 -9.64 2.56 0.82
C SER A 62 -8.35 1.73 0.79
N ALA A 63 -7.31 2.23 1.47
CA ALA A 63 -6.08 1.48 1.68
C ALA A 63 -6.31 0.23 2.55
N THR A 64 -7.20 0.30 3.54
CA THR A 64 -7.60 -0.87 4.34
C THR A 64 -8.26 -1.96 3.50
N GLU A 65 -9.10 -1.59 2.52
CA GLU A 65 -9.65 -2.57 1.58
C GLU A 65 -8.55 -3.20 0.72
N LEU A 66 -7.58 -2.41 0.27
CA LEU A 66 -6.43 -2.92 -0.48
C LEU A 66 -5.57 -3.87 0.37
N ILE A 67 -5.30 -3.55 1.63
CA ILE A 67 -4.58 -4.42 2.58
C ILE A 67 -5.34 -5.74 2.75
N ASN A 68 -6.64 -5.68 3.08
CA ASN A 68 -7.45 -6.88 3.24
C ASN A 68 -7.51 -7.71 1.97
N TYR A 69 -7.56 -7.07 0.81
CA TYR A 69 -7.50 -7.75 -0.47
C TYR A 69 -6.19 -8.52 -0.62
N PHE A 70 -5.03 -7.93 -0.31
CA PHE A 70 -3.75 -8.65 -0.31
C PHE A 70 -3.68 -9.80 0.71
N CYS A 71 -4.20 -9.59 1.92
CA CYS A 71 -4.17 -10.61 2.97
C CYS A 71 -4.99 -11.87 2.64
N ASN A 72 -6.01 -11.74 1.77
CA ASN A 72 -6.92 -12.84 1.42
C ASN A 72 -6.74 -13.33 -0.02
N MET A 73 -5.83 -12.72 -0.78
CA MET A 73 -5.63 -13.02 -2.20
C MET A 73 -5.11 -14.44 -2.41
N ASN A 74 -5.73 -15.20 -3.30
CA ASN A 74 -5.19 -16.47 -3.76
C ASN A 74 -4.27 -16.29 -5.00
N HIS A 75 -3.60 -17.37 -5.43
CA HIS A 75 -2.65 -17.31 -6.54
C HIS A 75 -3.29 -16.84 -7.86
N ASP A 76 -4.49 -17.33 -8.18
CA ASP A 76 -5.18 -16.96 -9.43
C ASP A 76 -5.57 -15.46 -9.39
N GLU A 77 -6.03 -14.95 -8.26
CA GLU A 77 -6.32 -13.52 -8.08
C GLU A 77 -5.07 -12.65 -8.19
N THR A 78 -3.92 -13.15 -7.71
CA THR A 78 -2.62 -12.47 -7.79
C THR A 78 -2.21 -12.23 -9.24
N ASP A 79 -2.30 -13.26 -10.08
CA ASP A 79 -1.91 -13.19 -11.50
C ASP A 79 -2.75 -12.17 -12.28
N HIS A 80 -4.04 -12.03 -11.93
CA HIS A 80 -4.93 -11.07 -12.57
C HIS A 80 -4.74 -9.65 -12.03
N PHE A 81 -4.45 -9.49 -10.75
CA PHE A 81 -4.33 -8.18 -10.12
C PHE A 81 -2.98 -7.52 -10.34
N GLN A 82 -1.89 -8.28 -10.36
CA GLN A 82 -0.53 -7.77 -10.55
C GLN A 82 -0.36 -6.81 -11.75
N PRO A 83 -0.87 -7.11 -12.96
CA PRO A 83 -0.76 -6.18 -14.09
C PRO A 83 -1.54 -4.88 -13.88
N ILE A 84 -2.71 -4.95 -13.22
CA ILE A 84 -3.53 -3.77 -12.89
C ILE A 84 -2.79 -2.90 -11.87
N PHE A 85 -2.34 -3.51 -10.78
CA PHE A 85 -1.55 -2.85 -9.73
C PHE A 85 -0.33 -2.14 -10.32
N SER A 86 0.46 -2.85 -11.15
CA SER A 86 1.66 -2.31 -11.79
C SER A 86 1.36 -1.14 -12.73
N LYS A 87 0.24 -1.20 -13.48
CA LYS A 87 -0.19 -0.12 -14.36
C LYS A 87 -0.62 1.11 -13.54
N CYS A 88 -1.39 0.89 -12.48
CA CYS A 88 -1.86 1.96 -11.61
C CYS A 88 -0.72 2.65 -10.86
N LEU A 89 0.24 1.90 -10.34
CA LEU A 89 1.40 2.45 -9.64
C LEU A 89 2.28 3.31 -10.55
N LYS A 90 2.38 2.96 -11.84
CA LYS A 90 3.11 3.78 -12.83
C LYS A 90 2.41 5.11 -13.12
N SER A 91 1.08 5.11 -13.17
CA SER A 91 0.28 6.31 -13.43
C SER A 91 0.14 7.20 -12.19
N PHE A 92 0.04 6.57 -11.02
CA PHE A 92 -0.18 7.19 -9.73
C PHE A 92 0.80 6.58 -8.73
N PRO A 93 2.01 7.14 -8.60
CA PRO A 93 3.08 6.58 -7.77
C PRO A 93 2.78 6.84 -6.28
N ALA A 94 1.77 6.15 -5.76
CA ALA A 94 1.41 6.17 -4.35
C ALA A 94 2.53 5.55 -3.53
N ASN A 95 2.87 6.21 -2.42
CA ASN A 95 3.81 5.69 -1.45
C ASN A 95 3.03 5.18 -0.24
N PHE A 96 2.92 3.85 -0.13
CA PHE A 96 2.43 3.21 1.07
C PHE A 96 3.65 2.92 1.93
N ASP A 97 3.97 3.81 2.86
CA ASP A 97 5.02 3.54 3.84
C ASP A 97 4.46 2.55 4.89
N THR A 98 4.33 1.28 4.49
CA THR A 98 3.73 0.23 5.32
C THR A 98 4.63 -0.18 6.50
N ALA A 99 5.83 0.37 6.59
CA ALA A 99 6.84 0.05 7.61
C ALA A 99 6.92 1.11 8.72
N ASP A 100 5.96 2.04 8.82
CA ASP A 100 5.93 3.04 9.89
C ASP A 100 5.69 2.37 11.27
N GLU A 101 6.79 2.07 11.98
CA GLU A 101 6.76 1.42 13.29
C GLU A 101 5.96 2.19 14.34
N GLU A 102 5.90 3.52 14.26
CA GLU A 102 5.14 4.33 15.20
C GLU A 102 3.65 4.09 15.01
N CYS A 103 3.20 4.06 13.76
CA CYS A 103 1.83 3.77 13.41
C CYS A 103 1.47 2.31 13.71
N LEU A 104 2.36 1.35 13.47
CA LEU A 104 2.16 -0.05 13.87
C LEU A 104 1.97 -0.17 15.39
N LYS A 105 2.84 0.45 16.20
CA LYS A 105 2.72 0.47 17.67
C LYS A 105 1.47 1.20 18.17
N LYS A 106 0.92 2.13 17.40
CA LYS A 106 -0.32 2.85 17.76
C LYS A 106 -1.55 2.00 17.47
N ALA A 107 -1.54 1.27 16.35
CA ALA A 107 -2.63 0.38 15.96
C ALA A 107 -2.68 -0.91 16.80
N SER A 108 -1.55 -1.37 17.33
CA SER A 108 -1.44 -2.59 18.14
C SER A 108 -1.80 -2.42 19.63
N LYS A 109 -2.29 -1.25 20.04
CA LYS A 109 -2.63 -0.91 21.44
C LYS A 109 -4.13 -0.91 21.68
#